data_AF-A0A9D6LJ73-F1
#
_entry.id   AF-A0A9D6LJ73-F1
#
_cell.length_a   1.000
_cell.length_b   1.000
_cell.length_c   1.000
_cell.angle_alpha   90.00
_cell.angle_beta   90.00
_cell.angle_gamma   90.00
#
_symmetry.space_group_name_H-M   'P 1'
#
loop_
_entity.id
_entity.type
_entity.pdbx_description
1 polymer ?
#
loop_
_entity_poly.entity_id
_entity_poly.type
_entity_poly.pdbx_seq_one_letter_code
_entity_poly.pdbx_strand_id
1 'polypeptide(L)'
;MNDNFKYGIVEASKIIQTYTYPLLRRDENSLPDIFASCVFLEVNKSIYLVTAAHAIRGNTSGLLTRGNGRLIDVTGRTTASCSDDKDHFDIAAICMDDEIIRKHSISVIPETMLISSVEVTNPHSRAICGFPVSMNKQIKSLDRQAKAITAKCYTFFGFSGFGGDFREFEKSSETHIGIEFGPGKDDSGKALSTPPWPPRGMSGGGAWLVPDISRPHLLRAINAQRRCTGFQLN
;
A
#
# COMPACT_ATOMS: atom_id res chain seq x y z
N MET A 1 14.64 -21.66 3.63
CA MET A 1 13.22 -21.27 3.70
C MET A 1 12.38 -22.40 3.11
N ASN A 2 11.49 -23.03 3.89
CA ASN A 2 10.64 -24.15 3.47
C ASN A 2 9.68 -23.71 2.33
N ASP A 3 9.32 -24.61 1.41
CA ASP A 3 8.43 -24.32 0.27
C ASP A 3 7.03 -23.88 0.73
N ASN A 4 6.52 -24.44 1.83
CA ASN A 4 5.25 -24.00 2.42
C ASN A 4 5.28 -22.52 2.84
N PHE A 5 6.43 -22.04 3.32
CA PHE A 5 6.58 -20.64 3.71
C PHE A 5 6.61 -19.72 2.50
N LYS A 6 7.31 -20.10 1.43
CA LYS A 6 7.33 -19.34 0.16
C LYS A 6 5.93 -19.26 -0.44
N TYR A 7 5.22 -20.39 -0.47
CA TYR A 7 3.84 -20.44 -0.93
C TYR A 7 2.94 -19.49 -0.12
N GLY A 8 3.03 -19.53 1.21
CA GLY A 8 2.28 -18.64 2.09
C GLY A 8 2.54 -17.15 1.84
N ILE A 9 3.79 -16.75 1.58
CA ILE A 9 4.14 -15.36 1.21
C ILE A 9 3.51 -14.97 -0.13
N VAL A 10 3.62 -15.83 -1.13
CA VAL A 10 3.08 -15.55 -2.47
C VAL A 10 1.56 -15.39 -2.41
N GLU A 11 0.87 -16.27 -1.70
CA GLU A 11 -0.58 -16.19 -1.52
C GLU A 11 -1.00 -14.97 -0.70
N ALA A 12 -0.30 -14.67 0.41
CA ALA A 12 -0.55 -13.45 1.18
C ALA A 12 -0.37 -12.19 0.32
N SER A 13 0.70 -12.15 -0.49
CA SER A 13 0.98 -11.05 -1.42
C SER A 13 -0.13 -10.87 -2.44
N LYS A 14 -0.64 -11.96 -3.05
CA LYS A 14 -1.78 -11.90 -3.99
C LYS A 14 -3.04 -11.33 -3.35
N ILE A 15 -3.37 -11.77 -2.14
CA ILE A 15 -4.56 -11.27 -1.42
C ILE A 15 -4.38 -9.78 -1.09
N ILE A 16 -3.23 -9.39 -0.54
CA ILE A 16 -2.93 -8.00 -0.19
C ILE A 16 -3.01 -7.07 -1.41
N GLN A 17 -2.42 -7.49 -2.54
CA GLN A 17 -2.42 -6.70 -3.78
C GLN A 17 -3.83 -6.55 -4.37
N THR A 18 -4.76 -7.46 -4.07
CA THR A 18 -6.16 -7.37 -4.52
C THR A 18 -6.86 -6.13 -3.96
N TYR A 19 -6.44 -5.63 -2.79
CA TYR A 19 -7.04 -4.48 -2.11
C TYR A 19 -6.24 -3.19 -2.25
N THR A 20 -5.10 -3.23 -2.95
CA THR A 20 -4.19 -2.09 -3.05
C THR A 20 -4.29 -1.49 -4.44
N TYR A 21 -4.48 -0.18 -4.50
CA TYR A 21 -4.74 0.56 -5.73
C TYR A 21 -3.73 1.69 -5.93
N PRO A 22 -3.38 2.01 -7.19
CA PRO A 22 -2.59 3.20 -7.47
C PRO A 22 -3.49 4.44 -7.34
N LEU A 23 -2.91 5.53 -6.84
CA LEU A 23 -3.52 6.84 -6.91
C LEU A 23 -2.73 7.68 -7.91
N LEU A 24 -3.47 8.23 -8.88
CA LEU A 24 -2.92 8.94 -10.02
C LEU A 24 -3.53 10.32 -10.15
N ARG A 25 -2.81 11.19 -10.83
CA ARG A 25 -3.30 12.50 -11.27
C ARG A 25 -2.95 12.68 -12.73
N ARG A 26 -3.66 13.56 -13.41
CA ARG A 26 -3.24 14.01 -14.73
C ARG A 26 -2.10 15.02 -14.59
N ASP A 27 -1.04 14.85 -15.38
CA ASP A 27 0.01 15.85 -15.52
C ASP A 27 -0.45 17.02 -16.42
N GLU A 28 0.46 17.97 -16.67
CA GLU A 28 0.23 19.12 -17.55
C GLU A 28 -0.19 18.76 -18.98
N ASN A 29 0.14 17.54 -19.44
CA ASN A 29 -0.22 17.01 -20.76
C ASN A 29 -1.48 16.13 -20.70
N SER A 30 -2.23 16.19 -19.59
CA SER A 30 -3.41 15.36 -19.32
C SER A 30 -3.15 13.84 -19.27
N LEU A 31 -1.89 13.42 -19.11
CA LEU A 31 -1.49 12.03 -19.02
C LEU A 31 -1.53 11.55 -17.56
N PRO A 32 -1.96 10.31 -17.29
CA PRO A 32 -1.98 9.79 -15.93
C PRO A 32 -0.56 9.59 -15.39
N ASP A 33 -0.31 10.01 -14.16
CA ASP A 33 0.93 9.81 -13.42
C ASP A 33 0.64 9.32 -12.00
N ILE A 34 1.34 8.28 -11.57
CA ILE A 34 1.20 7.71 -10.23
C ILE A 34 1.97 8.58 -9.26
N PHE A 35 1.31 9.03 -8.21
CA PHE A 35 1.97 9.83 -7.16
C PHE A 35 1.83 9.19 -5.77
N ALA A 36 0.89 8.26 -5.58
CA ALA A 36 0.65 7.59 -4.32
C ALA A 36 -0.07 6.24 -4.52
N SER A 37 -0.40 5.60 -3.41
CA SER A 37 -1.25 4.41 -3.36
C SER A 37 -2.50 4.70 -2.51
N CYS A 38 -3.49 3.84 -2.62
CA CYS A 38 -4.69 3.87 -1.77
C CYS A 38 -5.23 2.46 -1.55
N VAL A 39 -6.15 2.35 -0.60
CA VAL A 39 -7.00 1.17 -0.38
C VAL A 39 -8.46 1.61 -0.31
N PHE A 40 -9.38 0.69 -0.52
CA PHE A 40 -10.81 0.92 -0.28
C PHE A 40 -11.21 0.19 1.00
N LEU A 41 -11.78 0.90 1.96
CA LEU A 41 -12.21 0.37 3.25
C LEU A 41 -13.71 0.53 3.41
N GLU A 42 -14.38 -0.53 3.88
CA GLU A 42 -15.76 -0.43 4.36
C GLU A 42 -15.75 -0.10 5.86
N VAL A 43 -16.49 0.96 6.24
CA VAL A 43 -16.70 1.36 7.63
C VAL A 43 -18.15 1.79 7.78
N ASN A 44 -18.90 1.19 8.70
CA ASN A 44 -20.32 1.52 8.94
C ASN A 44 -21.18 1.48 7.66
N LYS A 45 -20.95 0.48 6.79
CA LYS A 45 -21.64 0.29 5.49
C LYS A 45 -21.38 1.40 4.46
N SER A 46 -20.35 2.23 4.65
CA SER A 46 -19.90 3.21 3.67
C SER A 46 -18.50 2.86 3.21
N ILE A 47 -18.22 3.08 1.93
CA ILE A 47 -16.93 2.74 1.31
C ILE A 47 -16.09 4.00 1.17
N TYR A 48 -14.86 3.94 1.67
CA TYR A 48 -13.92 5.03 1.64
C TYR A 48 -12.69 4.64 0.86
N LEU A 49 -12.25 5.49 -0.06
CA LEU A 49 -10.87 5.46 -0.55
C LEU A 49 -10.00 6.11 0.53
N VAL A 50 -9.04 5.37 1.05
CA VAL A 50 -8.12 5.83 2.09
C VAL A 50 -6.70 5.90 1.53
N THR A 51 -6.02 7.02 1.81
CA THR A 51 -4.64 7.30 1.39
C THR A 51 -3.96 8.19 2.43
N ALA A 52 -2.72 8.60 2.17
CA ALA A 52 -2.05 9.57 3.03
C ALA A 52 -2.61 10.99 2.84
N ALA A 53 -2.77 11.76 3.92
CA ALA A 53 -3.24 13.13 3.87
C ALA A 53 -2.35 13.98 2.97
N HIS A 54 -1.02 13.91 3.14
CA HIS A 54 -0.08 14.64 2.28
C HIS A 54 -0.18 14.30 0.79
N ALA A 55 -0.70 13.11 0.44
CA ALA A 55 -0.85 12.71 -0.96
C ALA A 55 -1.92 13.55 -1.66
N ILE A 56 -2.99 13.93 -0.96
CA ILE A 56 -4.13 14.67 -1.54
C ILE A 56 -4.31 16.09 -0.98
N ARG A 57 -3.30 16.61 -0.26
CA ARG A 57 -3.33 17.98 0.28
C ARG A 57 -3.59 19.01 -0.84
N GLY A 58 -4.61 19.83 -0.66
CA GLY A 58 -4.86 21.05 -1.44
C GLY A 58 -5.81 20.93 -2.63
N ASN A 59 -5.92 19.76 -3.30
CA ASN A 59 -6.88 19.58 -4.39
C ASN A 59 -7.15 18.10 -4.70
N THR A 60 -8.42 17.69 -4.69
CA THR A 60 -8.85 16.35 -5.12
C THR A 60 -9.37 16.30 -6.56
N SER A 61 -9.38 17.43 -7.26
CA SER A 61 -9.75 17.50 -8.67
C SER A 61 -8.76 16.71 -9.54
N GLY A 62 -9.30 15.89 -10.44
CA GLY A 62 -8.49 15.10 -11.38
C GLY A 62 -7.75 13.93 -10.73
N LEU A 63 -8.13 13.53 -9.51
CA LEU A 63 -7.68 12.28 -8.92
C LEU A 63 -8.25 11.10 -9.70
N LEU A 64 -7.38 10.13 -9.95
CA LEU A 64 -7.69 8.93 -10.69
C LEU A 64 -7.22 7.71 -9.89
N THR A 65 -7.91 6.60 -10.07
CA THR A 65 -7.45 5.27 -9.65
C THR A 65 -7.76 4.25 -10.72
N ARG A 66 -7.58 2.96 -10.44
CA ARG A 66 -7.83 1.88 -11.38
C ARG A 66 -8.91 0.92 -10.87
N GLY A 67 -9.77 0.44 -11.75
CA GLY A 67 -10.67 -0.68 -11.47
C GLY A 67 -11.13 -1.33 -12.78
N ASN A 68 -11.23 -2.66 -12.77
CA ASN A 68 -11.49 -3.49 -13.94
C ASN A 68 -10.66 -3.09 -15.18
N GLY A 69 -9.35 -2.87 -14.97
CA GLY A 69 -8.43 -2.50 -16.05
C GLY A 69 -8.53 -1.06 -16.57
N ARG A 70 -9.45 -0.23 -16.07
CA ARG A 70 -9.69 1.14 -16.53
C ARG A 70 -9.32 2.17 -15.49
N LEU A 71 -9.04 3.40 -15.94
CA LEU A 71 -8.92 4.56 -15.07
C LEU A 71 -10.31 5.03 -14.62
N ILE A 72 -10.41 5.47 -13.38
CA ILE A 72 -11.65 5.89 -12.73
C ILE A 72 -11.40 7.23 -12.07
N ASP A 73 -12.25 8.21 -12.35
CA ASP A 73 -12.23 9.47 -11.63
C ASP A 73 -12.66 9.25 -10.18
N VAL A 74 -11.80 9.63 -9.25
CA VAL A 74 -12.09 9.62 -7.82
C VAL A 74 -12.84 10.91 -7.51
N THR A 75 -14.16 10.76 -7.34
CA THR A 75 -15.05 11.85 -6.96
C THR A 75 -15.70 11.52 -5.62
N GLY A 76 -15.88 12.52 -4.77
CA GLY A 76 -16.46 12.30 -3.44
C GLY A 76 -16.16 13.43 -2.47
N ARG A 77 -16.75 13.32 -1.28
CA ARG A 77 -16.47 14.24 -0.17
C ARG A 77 -15.18 13.79 0.53
N THR A 78 -14.19 14.68 0.55
CA THR A 78 -12.89 14.44 1.18
C THR A 78 -12.92 14.82 2.65
N THR A 79 -12.39 13.95 3.50
CA THR A 79 -12.03 14.23 4.89
C THR A 79 -10.56 13.90 5.06
N ALA A 80 -9.75 14.82 5.57
CA ALA A 80 -8.33 14.59 5.84
C ALA A 80 -8.05 14.88 7.32
N SER A 81 -7.12 14.13 7.92
CA SER A 81 -6.53 14.55 9.18
C SER A 81 -5.90 15.92 9.00
N CYS A 82 -6.30 16.87 9.84
CA CYS A 82 -5.74 18.20 9.87
C CYS A 82 -5.56 18.54 11.35
N SER A 83 -4.33 18.83 11.74
CA SER A 83 -4.02 19.41 13.04
C SER A 83 -3.20 20.68 12.82
N ASP A 84 -3.40 21.67 13.69
CA ASP A 84 -2.58 22.88 13.74
C ASP A 84 -1.13 22.57 14.18
N ASP A 85 -0.94 21.41 14.80
CA ASP A 85 0.35 20.81 15.14
C ASP A 85 0.76 19.73 14.11
N LYS A 86 1.93 19.11 14.26
CA LYS A 86 2.38 18.01 13.36
C LYS A 86 1.31 16.91 13.24
N ASP A 87 0.65 16.79 12.09
CA ASP A 87 -0.30 15.70 11.80
C ASP A 87 0.38 14.34 11.98
N HIS A 88 0.04 13.67 13.08
CA HIS A 88 0.63 12.41 13.49
C HIS A 88 0.02 11.20 12.79
N PHE A 89 -1.14 11.37 12.15
CA PHE A 89 -1.84 10.30 11.45
C PHE A 89 -1.56 10.34 9.95
N ASP A 90 -1.56 11.54 9.35
CA ASP A 90 -1.32 11.74 7.93
C ASP A 90 -2.24 10.87 7.06
N ILE A 91 -3.52 10.77 7.42
CA ILE A 91 -4.56 9.96 6.74
C ILE A 91 -5.59 10.88 6.06
N ALA A 92 -5.99 10.53 4.84
CA ALA A 92 -7.18 11.09 4.24
C ALA A 92 -8.11 10.02 3.66
N ALA A 93 -9.40 10.31 3.70
CA ALA A 93 -10.46 9.46 3.24
C ALA A 93 -11.38 10.24 2.28
N ILE A 94 -11.82 9.58 1.21
CA ILE A 94 -12.82 10.10 0.27
C ILE A 94 -13.97 9.11 0.30
N CYS A 95 -15.17 9.56 0.68
CA CYS A 95 -16.37 8.74 0.63
C CYS A 95 -16.72 8.46 -0.84
N MET A 96 -16.78 7.18 -1.20
CA MET A 96 -17.01 6.73 -2.57
C MET A 96 -18.49 6.36 -2.76
N ASP A 97 -18.96 6.51 -4.00
CA ASP A 97 -20.28 6.02 -4.40
C ASP A 97 -20.23 4.50 -4.66
N ASP A 98 -21.12 3.76 -4.01
CA ASP A 98 -21.27 2.30 -4.15
C ASP A 98 -21.51 1.86 -5.61
N GLU A 99 -22.14 2.70 -6.44
CA GLU A 99 -22.30 2.41 -7.87
C GLU A 99 -20.97 2.38 -8.60
N ILE A 100 -20.04 3.30 -8.29
CA ILE A 100 -18.70 3.33 -8.88
C ILE A 100 -17.92 2.07 -8.46
N ILE A 101 -17.98 1.72 -7.18
CA ILE A 101 -17.31 0.53 -6.64
C ILE A 101 -17.77 -0.73 -7.38
N ARG A 102 -19.09 -0.93 -7.50
CA ARG A 102 -19.66 -2.10 -8.19
C ARG A 102 -19.37 -2.11 -9.68
N LYS A 103 -19.59 -0.99 -10.37
CA LYS A 103 -19.38 -0.83 -11.82
C LYS A 103 -17.95 -1.18 -12.24
N HIS A 104 -16.99 -0.85 -11.38
CA HIS A 104 -15.57 -1.06 -11.67
C HIS A 104 -14.95 -2.25 -10.93
N SER A 105 -15.77 -3.04 -10.25
CA SER A 105 -15.34 -4.25 -9.51
C SER A 105 -14.15 -3.96 -8.59
N ILE A 106 -14.24 -2.87 -7.83
CA ILE A 106 -13.21 -2.49 -6.87
C ILE A 106 -13.36 -3.39 -5.65
N SER A 107 -12.29 -4.08 -5.28
CA SER A 107 -12.18 -4.87 -4.07
C SER A 107 -12.08 -3.93 -2.87
N VAL A 108 -12.96 -4.14 -1.90
CA VAL A 108 -13.03 -3.34 -0.67
C VAL A 108 -12.62 -4.22 0.49
N ILE A 109 -11.77 -3.70 1.37
CA ILE A 109 -11.40 -4.35 2.63
C ILE A 109 -12.63 -4.23 3.55
N PRO A 110 -13.30 -5.35 3.89
CA PRO A 110 -14.44 -5.31 4.79
C PRO A 110 -13.99 -4.99 6.22
N GLU A 111 -14.91 -4.43 7.01
CA GLU A 111 -14.64 -4.05 8.40
C GLU A 111 -14.13 -5.24 9.25
N THR A 112 -14.59 -6.45 8.95
CA THR A 112 -14.17 -7.71 9.61
C THR A 112 -12.71 -8.10 9.36
N MET A 113 -12.02 -7.45 8.41
CA MET A 113 -10.59 -7.65 8.14
C MET A 113 -9.71 -6.61 8.83
N LEU A 114 -10.28 -5.57 9.42
CA LEU A 114 -9.52 -4.55 10.14
C LEU A 114 -9.03 -5.08 11.49
N ILE A 115 -7.84 -4.66 11.92
CA ILE A 115 -7.28 -5.06 13.23
C ILE A 115 -8.16 -4.62 14.42
N SER A 116 -8.96 -3.56 14.27
CA SER A 116 -9.90 -3.13 15.31
C SER A 116 -10.95 -4.21 15.65
N SER A 117 -11.12 -5.22 14.80
CA SER A 117 -12.04 -6.32 15.03
C SER A 117 -11.43 -7.52 15.77
N VAL A 118 -10.09 -7.66 15.81
CA VAL A 118 -9.40 -8.82 16.40
C VAL A 118 -8.00 -8.44 16.89
N GLU A 119 -7.66 -8.84 18.12
CA GLU A 119 -6.31 -8.72 18.65
C GLU A 119 -5.37 -9.74 17.97
N VAL A 120 -4.24 -9.25 17.43
CA VAL A 120 -3.20 -10.10 16.84
C VAL A 120 -1.91 -9.90 17.63
N THR A 121 -1.66 -10.81 18.57
CA THR A 121 -0.39 -10.88 19.31
C THR A 121 0.64 -11.69 18.51
N ASN A 122 1.83 -11.14 18.31
CA ASN A 122 2.97 -11.83 17.67
C ASN A 122 2.69 -12.38 16.25
N PRO A 123 2.35 -11.52 15.28
CA PRO A 123 2.13 -11.96 13.90
C PRO A 123 3.40 -12.60 13.30
N HIS A 124 3.25 -13.69 12.54
CA HIS A 124 4.35 -14.30 11.78
C HIS A 124 5.07 -13.29 10.88
N SER A 125 4.32 -12.36 10.28
CA SER A 125 4.88 -11.31 9.45
C SER A 125 4.00 -10.06 9.44
N ARG A 126 4.60 -8.94 9.05
CA ARG A 126 3.93 -7.69 8.75
C ARG A 126 4.25 -7.32 7.32
N ALA A 127 3.30 -6.75 6.58
CA ALA A 127 3.51 -6.39 5.19
C ALA A 127 3.04 -4.97 4.91
N ILE A 128 3.72 -4.31 3.96
CA ILE A 128 3.30 -3.03 3.38
C ILE A 128 3.19 -3.25 1.88
N CYS A 129 2.10 -2.77 1.29
CA CYS A 129 1.84 -2.92 -0.12
C CYS A 129 1.49 -1.58 -0.77
N GLY A 130 1.98 -1.36 -1.98
CA GLY A 130 1.72 -0.14 -2.72
C GLY A 130 2.26 -0.15 -4.14
N PHE A 131 2.18 1.00 -4.78
CA PHE A 131 2.71 1.30 -6.11
C PHE A 131 3.83 2.35 -5.97
N PRO A 132 5.07 1.94 -5.65
CA PRO A 132 6.17 2.88 -5.48
C PRO A 132 6.40 3.68 -6.76
N VAL A 133 6.32 5.01 -6.66
CA VAL A 133 6.61 5.95 -7.75
C VAL A 133 8.03 5.72 -8.30
N SER A 134 9.00 5.42 -7.43
CA SER A 134 10.38 5.13 -7.85
C SER A 134 10.49 3.93 -8.80
N MET A 135 9.57 2.97 -8.70
CA MET A 135 9.53 1.75 -9.52
C MET A 135 8.51 1.82 -10.67
N ASN A 136 7.56 2.77 -10.62
CA ASN A 136 6.47 2.93 -11.58
C ASN A 136 6.56 4.24 -12.39
N LYS A 137 7.76 4.75 -12.65
CA LYS A 137 7.99 6.00 -13.41
C LYS A 137 7.15 6.04 -14.68
N GLN A 138 6.40 7.13 -14.89
CA GLN A 138 5.47 7.33 -16.00
C GLN A 138 6.06 6.94 -17.37
N ILE A 139 7.31 7.32 -17.64
CA ILE A 139 8.01 6.99 -18.89
C ILE A 139 8.09 5.49 -19.21
N LYS A 140 8.05 4.62 -18.18
CA LYS A 140 8.09 3.16 -18.32
C LYS A 140 6.72 2.50 -18.22
N SER A 141 5.78 3.13 -17.53
CA SER A 141 4.46 2.56 -17.20
C SER A 141 3.35 3.04 -18.14
N LEU A 142 3.52 4.19 -18.81
CA LEU A 142 2.49 4.78 -19.67
C LEU A 142 2.53 4.21 -21.10
N ASP A 143 1.42 3.61 -21.52
CA ASP A 143 1.08 3.45 -22.93
C ASP A 143 0.43 4.75 -23.42
N ARG A 144 1.16 5.50 -24.24
CA ARG A 144 0.70 6.79 -24.78
C ARG A 144 -0.43 6.66 -25.79
N GLN A 145 -0.48 5.56 -26.55
CA GLN A 145 -1.52 5.34 -27.55
C GLN A 145 -2.84 4.97 -26.88
N ALA A 146 -2.80 4.04 -25.92
CA ALA A 146 -3.97 3.63 -25.15
C ALA A 146 -4.33 4.62 -24.03
N LYS A 147 -3.46 5.60 -23.73
CA LYS A 147 -3.53 6.46 -22.53
C LYS A 147 -3.73 5.65 -21.25
N ALA A 148 -3.10 4.48 -21.19
CA ALA A 148 -3.24 3.51 -20.13
C ALA A 148 -1.93 3.39 -19.36
N ILE A 149 -2.00 3.04 -18.07
CA ILE A 149 -0.81 2.86 -17.24
C ILE A 149 -0.71 1.42 -16.73
N THR A 150 0.43 0.80 -17.02
CA THR A 150 0.80 -0.51 -16.47
C THR A 150 1.62 -0.27 -15.22
N ALA A 151 0.93 -0.27 -14.08
CA ALA A 151 1.54 -0.11 -12.77
C ALA A 151 1.80 -1.49 -12.14
N LYS A 152 3.00 -1.68 -11.58
CA LYS A 152 3.37 -2.83 -10.77
C LYS A 152 3.13 -2.53 -9.29
N CYS A 153 2.33 -3.38 -8.66
CA CYS A 153 2.15 -3.39 -7.22
C CYS A 153 3.28 -4.18 -6.57
N TYR A 154 3.77 -3.72 -5.42
CA TYR A 154 4.83 -4.37 -4.67
C TYR A 154 4.35 -4.62 -3.25
N THR A 155 4.72 -5.77 -2.68
CA THR A 155 4.47 -6.11 -1.27
C THR A 155 5.80 -6.40 -0.60
N PHE A 156 6.07 -5.69 0.49
CA PHE A 156 7.27 -5.85 1.29
C PHE A 156 6.90 -6.49 2.62
N PHE A 157 7.57 -7.58 2.96
CA PHE A 157 7.33 -8.30 4.22
C PHE A 157 8.46 -8.02 5.21
N GLY A 158 8.09 -7.68 6.44
CA GLY A 158 8.96 -7.67 7.61
C GLY A 158 8.65 -8.85 8.52
N PHE A 159 9.68 -9.44 9.11
CA PHE A 159 9.56 -10.61 9.99
C PHE A 159 10.03 -10.26 11.40
N SER A 160 9.51 -10.98 12.41
CA SER A 160 9.78 -10.74 13.83
C SER A 160 11.25 -10.92 14.25
N GLY A 161 12.08 -11.53 13.40
CA GLY A 161 13.52 -11.68 13.61
C GLY A 161 14.40 -10.60 12.99
N PHE A 162 13.86 -9.42 12.64
CA PHE A 162 14.67 -8.33 12.10
C PHE A 162 15.70 -7.87 13.15
N GLY A 163 16.99 -8.07 12.86
CA GLY A 163 18.09 -7.80 13.78
C GLY A 163 18.59 -6.35 13.81
N GLY A 164 17.91 -5.43 13.13
CA GLY A 164 18.32 -4.02 13.10
C GLY A 164 18.07 -3.29 14.42
N ASP A 165 18.94 -2.34 14.75
CA ASP A 165 18.77 -1.49 15.92
C ASP A 165 17.78 -0.36 15.64
N PHE A 166 16.54 -0.53 16.10
CA PHE A 166 15.50 0.51 15.98
C PHE A 166 15.87 1.79 16.73
N ARG A 167 16.64 1.71 17.83
CA ARG A 167 16.95 2.87 18.67
C ARG A 167 17.89 3.84 17.97
N GLU A 168 18.80 3.34 17.14
CA GLU A 168 19.69 4.16 16.30
C GLU A 168 18.90 5.13 15.40
N PHE A 169 17.68 4.75 15.00
CA PHE A 169 16.80 5.54 14.15
C PHE A 169 15.66 6.24 14.89
N GLU A 170 15.72 6.33 16.22
CA GLU A 170 14.66 6.87 17.09
C GLU A 170 13.32 6.13 16.91
N LYS A 171 13.37 4.82 16.64
CA LYS A 171 12.20 3.95 16.42
C LYS A 171 12.05 2.92 17.54
N SER A 172 10.91 2.24 17.55
CA SER A 172 10.62 1.10 18.42
C SER A 172 10.15 -0.10 17.60
N SER A 173 10.69 -1.28 17.88
CA SER A 173 10.29 -2.56 17.27
C SER A 173 8.85 -2.97 17.59
N GLU A 174 8.23 -2.35 18.61
CA GLU A 174 6.82 -2.58 18.96
C GLU A 174 5.86 -1.88 17.98
N THR A 175 6.29 -0.74 17.44
CA THR A 175 5.43 0.16 16.64
C THR A 175 5.92 0.36 15.21
N HIS A 176 7.08 -0.17 14.86
CA HIS A 176 7.70 -0.03 13.55
C HIS A 176 8.06 -1.40 12.96
N ILE A 177 8.06 -1.47 11.63
CA ILE A 177 8.44 -2.66 10.88
C ILE A 177 9.84 -2.42 10.32
N GLY A 178 10.78 -3.30 10.68
CA GLY A 178 12.06 -3.38 9.99
C GLY A 178 11.91 -4.11 8.67
N ILE A 179 12.41 -3.51 7.59
CA ILE A 179 12.50 -4.15 6.28
C ILE A 179 13.98 -4.20 5.93
N GLU A 180 14.49 -5.41 5.73
CA GLU A 180 15.85 -5.62 5.28
C GLU A 180 15.90 -5.52 3.75
N PHE A 181 16.80 -4.70 3.23
CA PHE A 181 17.08 -4.58 1.80
C PHE A 181 18.51 -5.04 1.56
N GLY A 182 18.70 -6.01 0.65
CA GLY A 182 20.02 -6.54 0.35
C GLY A 182 20.08 -7.27 -0.99
N PRO A 183 21.27 -7.73 -1.40
CA PRO A 183 21.43 -8.67 -2.49
C PRO A 183 20.54 -9.90 -2.24
N GLY A 184 19.64 -10.20 -3.17
CA GLY A 184 18.63 -11.25 -3.02
C GLY A 184 18.30 -11.91 -4.34
N LYS A 185 17.22 -12.69 -4.38
CA LYS A 185 16.62 -13.20 -5.61
C LYS A 185 15.18 -12.72 -5.72
N ASP A 186 14.73 -12.35 -6.91
CA ASP A 186 13.32 -12.06 -7.16
C ASP A 186 12.46 -13.33 -7.16
N ASP A 187 11.16 -13.18 -7.42
CA ASP A 187 10.17 -14.26 -7.52
C ASP A 187 10.44 -15.25 -8.66
N SER A 188 11.25 -14.86 -9.65
CA SER A 188 11.75 -15.74 -10.72
C SER A 188 13.04 -16.46 -10.35
N GLY A 189 13.63 -16.17 -9.18
CA GLY A 189 14.90 -16.71 -8.73
C GLY A 189 16.13 -15.98 -9.29
N LYS A 190 15.93 -14.84 -9.98
CA LYS A 190 17.01 -14.03 -10.56
C LYS A 190 17.66 -13.18 -9.46
N ALA A 191 18.99 -13.20 -9.41
CA ALA A 191 19.73 -12.38 -8.47
C ALA A 191 19.46 -10.87 -8.69
N LEU A 192 19.14 -10.16 -7.61
CA LEU A 192 19.01 -8.72 -7.57
C LEU A 192 20.41 -8.11 -7.56
N SER A 193 20.85 -7.56 -8.70
CA SER A 193 22.18 -6.94 -8.88
C SER A 193 22.34 -5.59 -8.19
N THR A 194 21.26 -5.07 -7.61
CA THR A 194 21.23 -3.82 -6.86
C THR A 194 20.27 -4.06 -5.70
N PRO A 195 20.64 -3.76 -4.43
CA PRO A 195 19.68 -3.82 -3.35
C PRO A 195 18.43 -3.03 -3.78
N PRO A 196 17.21 -3.54 -3.56
CA PRO A 196 16.02 -2.83 -3.98
C PRO A 196 16.09 -1.43 -3.38
N TRP A 197 16.18 -0.41 -4.24
CA TRP A 197 16.22 0.98 -3.78
C TRP A 197 14.98 1.19 -2.91
N PRO A 198 15.10 1.78 -1.71
CA PRO A 198 13.98 1.89 -0.79
C PRO A 198 12.78 2.49 -1.54
N PRO A 199 11.63 1.80 -1.54
CA PRO A 199 10.50 2.18 -2.37
C PRO A 199 10.02 3.57 -1.95
N ARG A 200 10.00 4.52 -2.89
CA ARG A 200 9.50 5.89 -2.66
C ARG A 200 8.12 6.03 -3.26
N GLY A 201 7.26 6.79 -2.60
CA GLY A 201 5.90 7.05 -3.07
C GLY A 201 4.93 5.89 -2.87
N MET A 202 5.12 5.09 -1.81
CA MET A 202 4.12 4.10 -1.36
C MET A 202 3.10 4.68 -0.37
N SER A 203 3.11 5.99 -0.14
CA SER A 203 2.17 6.66 0.77
C SER A 203 0.73 6.30 0.44
N GLY A 204 -0.08 6.00 1.46
CA GLY A 204 -1.46 5.53 1.28
C GLY A 204 -1.62 4.05 0.94
N GLY A 205 -0.52 3.32 0.78
CA GLY A 205 -0.55 1.86 0.61
C GLY A 205 -1.07 1.13 1.86
N GLY A 206 -1.63 -0.06 1.66
CA GLY A 206 -2.16 -0.88 2.74
C GLY A 206 -1.04 -1.51 3.57
N ALA A 207 -1.19 -1.48 4.89
CA ALA A 207 -0.35 -2.25 5.80
C ALA A 207 -1.14 -3.41 6.40
N TRP A 208 -0.44 -4.50 6.67
CA TRP A 208 -1.06 -5.78 6.94
C TRP A 208 -0.32 -6.54 8.03
N LEU A 209 -1.07 -7.20 8.89
CA LEU A 209 -0.57 -8.27 9.73
C LEU A 209 -0.88 -9.60 9.05
N VAL A 210 0.11 -10.49 9.07
CA VAL A 210 -0.04 -11.88 8.65
C VAL A 210 0.14 -12.72 9.92
N PRO A 211 -0.95 -13.07 10.63
CA PRO A 211 -0.86 -13.82 11.88
C PRO A 211 -0.14 -15.15 11.69
N ASP A 212 -0.53 -15.87 10.63
CA ASP A 212 0.01 -17.17 10.27
C ASP A 212 0.19 -17.26 8.75
N ILE A 213 1.46 -17.33 8.32
CA ILE A 213 1.83 -17.46 6.90
C ILE A 213 1.31 -18.75 6.24
N SER A 214 1.02 -19.80 7.02
CA SER A 214 0.39 -21.03 6.49
C SER A 214 -1.11 -20.87 6.22
N ARG A 215 -1.71 -19.81 6.78
CA ARG A 215 -3.14 -19.46 6.65
C ARG A 215 -3.28 -18.01 6.17
N PRO A 216 -2.79 -17.67 4.96
CA PRO A 216 -2.69 -16.29 4.49
C PRO A 216 -4.05 -15.57 4.43
N HIS A 217 -5.17 -16.28 4.30
CA HIS A 217 -6.53 -15.70 4.36
C HIS A 217 -6.90 -15.08 5.71
N LEU A 218 -6.12 -15.33 6.78
CA LEU A 218 -6.30 -14.71 8.10
C LEU A 218 -5.59 -13.35 8.26
N LEU A 219 -5.03 -12.80 7.18
CA LEU A 219 -4.45 -11.47 7.20
C LEU A 219 -5.42 -10.41 7.72
N ARG A 220 -4.85 -9.37 8.36
CA ARG A 220 -5.60 -8.23 8.91
C ARG A 220 -5.03 -6.94 8.38
N ALA A 221 -5.88 -6.08 7.87
CA ALA A 221 -5.50 -4.74 7.48
C ALA A 221 -5.27 -3.90 8.73
N ILE A 222 -4.12 -3.23 8.77
CA ILE A 222 -3.81 -2.18 9.72
C ILE A 222 -4.08 -0.87 9.00
N ASN A 223 -4.78 0.04 9.65
CA ASN A 223 -4.73 1.42 9.23
C ASN A 223 -3.35 2.01 9.63
N ALA A 224 -2.29 1.61 8.94
CA ALA A 224 -0.93 2.01 9.32
C ALA A 224 -0.50 3.26 8.56
N GLN A 225 -0.44 4.40 9.24
CA GLN A 225 0.26 5.57 8.73
C GLN A 225 1.08 6.29 9.80
N ARG A 226 1.83 5.52 10.61
CA ARG A 226 3.06 6.09 11.17
C ARG A 226 4.19 5.88 10.17
N ARG A 227 4.84 7.00 9.78
CA ARG A 227 5.93 7.13 8.81
C ARG A 227 6.72 5.83 8.62
N CYS A 228 6.53 5.16 7.48
CA CYS A 228 7.44 4.13 7.00
C CYS A 228 8.70 4.82 6.47
N THR A 229 9.63 5.14 7.36
CA THR A 229 11.01 5.45 6.98
C THR A 229 11.71 4.10 6.77
N GLY A 230 11.84 3.67 5.51
CA GLY A 230 12.74 2.56 5.18
C GLY A 230 14.17 3.00 5.47
N PHE A 231 14.91 2.20 6.22
CA PHE A 231 16.32 2.44 6.50
C PHE A 231 17.16 1.30 5.94
N GLN A 232 18.37 1.63 5.53
CA GLN A 232 19.37 0.71 5.01
C GLN A 232 20.33 0.40 6.15
N LEU A 233 20.45 -0.87 6.51
CA LEU A 233 21.61 -1.37 7.27
C LEU A 233 22.69 -1.70 6.24
N ASN A 234 23.89 -1.14 6.40
CA ASN A 234 25.04 -1.39 5.54
C ASN A 234 25.74 -2.70 5.89
#